data_AF-A0A967Z4G1-F1
#
_entry.id   AF-A0A967Z4G1-F1
#
_cell.length_a   1.000
_cell.length_b   1.000
_cell.length_c   1.000
_cell.angle_alpha   90.00
_cell.angle_beta   90.00
_cell.angle_gamma   90.00
#
_symmetry.space_group_name_H-M   'P 1'
#
loop_
_entity.id
_entity.type
_entity.pdbx_description
1 polymer ?
#
loop_
_entity_poly.entity_id
_entity_poly.type
_entity_poly.pdbx_seq_one_letter_code
_entity_poly.pdbx_strand_id
1 'polypeptide(L)'
;SGGDQNQGHDAAVIDNILFDFHWKTATNIYDVTDPSNPTLLGAINAPFIRSHHSGWPTADGRFLFLCDELAANRQNRIDQPDLSIWDISDFSNPELVARFTDPSARIHNLYIIDDYAYVSYYAAGFRVFDVSEVTNIVLVDEFDTSPSISGRAIFGGAFGVYPFAPSGNIYVSDTENGLFIFAF
;
A
#
# COMPACT_ATOMS: atom_id res chain seq x y z
N SER A 1 -15.58 -25.96 2.40
CA SER A 1 -14.12 -25.73 2.48
C SER A 1 -13.89 -24.37 3.13
N GLY A 2 -13.85 -24.33 4.46
CA GLY A 2 -13.64 -23.12 5.24
C GLY A 2 -12.20 -23.03 5.72
N GLY A 3 -11.28 -22.68 4.80
CA GLY A 3 -9.93 -22.30 5.18
C GLY A 3 -9.98 -20.91 5.81
N ASP A 4 -9.30 -20.75 6.95
CA ASP A 4 -9.22 -19.51 7.72
C ASP A 4 -9.04 -18.31 6.79
N GLN A 5 -10.05 -17.43 6.78
CA GLN A 5 -10.00 -16.15 6.06
C GLN A 5 -9.11 -15.14 6.80
N ASN A 6 -8.52 -15.53 7.94
CA ASN A 6 -7.70 -14.69 8.80
C ASN A 6 -6.20 -14.92 8.53
N GLN A 7 -5.77 -14.64 7.30
CA GLN A 7 -4.38 -14.80 6.88
C GLN A 7 -3.72 -13.42 6.90
N GLY A 8 -2.84 -13.20 7.88
CA GLY A 8 -1.88 -12.09 7.80
C GLY A 8 -1.13 -12.21 6.49
N HIS A 9 -1.15 -11.13 5.70
CA HIS A 9 -0.59 -11.08 4.35
C HIS A 9 0.73 -10.32 4.31
N ASP A 10 0.73 -9.15 4.95
CA ASP A 10 1.88 -8.27 5.05
C ASP A 10 1.83 -7.54 6.40
N ALA A 11 2.93 -6.91 6.79
CA ALA A 11 3.01 -6.16 8.03
C ALA A 11 3.98 -4.97 7.92
N ALA A 12 3.62 -3.88 8.59
CA ALA A 12 4.53 -2.76 8.85
C ALA A 12 4.67 -2.55 10.35
N VAL A 13 5.90 -2.33 10.83
CA VAL A 13 6.17 -1.97 12.23
C VAL A 13 6.88 -0.63 12.26
N ILE A 14 6.24 0.36 12.89
CA ILE A 14 6.78 1.70 13.10
C ILE A 14 6.83 1.94 14.61
N ASP A 15 8.03 2.14 15.13
CA ASP A 15 8.30 2.12 16.58
C ASP A 15 7.72 0.84 17.23
N ASN A 16 6.73 1.00 18.10
CA ASN A 16 6.05 -0.10 18.79
C ASN A 16 4.67 -0.40 18.21
N ILE A 17 4.30 0.15 17.05
CA ILE A 17 2.99 -0.06 16.43
C ILE A 17 3.15 -1.00 15.24
N LEU A 18 2.46 -2.15 15.29
CA LEU A 18 2.33 -3.11 14.21
C LEU A 18 1.00 -2.88 13.48
N PHE A 19 1.10 -2.65 12.17
CA PHE A 19 -0.01 -2.73 11.23
C PHE A 19 0.03 -4.09 10.55
N ASP A 20 -0.93 -4.95 10.87
CA ASP A 20 -1.06 -6.30 10.31
C ASP A 20 -2.15 -6.29 9.23
N PHE A 21 -1.77 -6.47 7.97
CA PHE A 21 -2.65 -6.41 6.82
C PHE A 21 -3.21 -7.82 6.55
N HIS A 22 -4.44 -8.08 7.02
CA HIS A 22 -5.09 -9.38 6.86
C HIS A 22 -5.93 -9.39 5.58
N TRP A 23 -5.29 -9.73 4.46
CA TRP A 23 -5.87 -10.01 3.15
C TRP A 23 -7.38 -9.70 3.00
N LYS A 24 -8.28 -10.62 3.32
CA LYS A 24 -9.73 -10.45 3.07
C LYS A 24 -10.56 -9.99 4.27
N THR A 25 -9.95 -9.63 5.39
CA THR A 25 -10.68 -9.36 6.63
C THR A 25 -10.51 -7.94 7.14
N ALA A 26 -9.30 -7.50 7.45
CA ALA A 26 -9.06 -6.23 8.11
C ALA A 26 -7.59 -5.81 8.07
N THR A 27 -7.31 -4.57 8.46
CA THR A 27 -5.99 -4.18 8.95
C THR A 27 -6.08 -4.05 10.46
N ASN A 28 -5.37 -4.91 11.20
CA ASN A 28 -5.32 -4.86 12.66
C ASN A 28 -4.15 -3.99 13.10
N ILE A 29 -4.34 -3.22 14.16
CA ILE A 29 -3.33 -2.32 14.71
C ILE A 29 -3.00 -2.80 16.13
N TYR A 30 -1.75 -3.13 16.38
CA TYR A 30 -1.27 -3.65 17.66
C TYR A 30 -0.19 -2.77 18.28
N ASP A 31 -0.20 -2.65 19.60
CA ASP A 31 0.98 -2.27 20.38
C ASP A 31 1.83 -3.53 20.59
N VAL A 32 3.07 -3.46 20.12
CA VAL A 32 4.09 -4.52 20.20
C VAL A 32 5.29 -4.10 21.04
N THR A 33 5.11 -3.19 22.01
CA THR A 33 6.14 -2.84 23.00
C THR A 33 6.70 -4.09 23.70
N ASP A 34 5.85 -5.10 23.93
CA ASP A 34 6.26 -6.47 24.23
C ASP A 34 5.88 -7.38 23.05
N PRO A 35 6.82 -7.72 22.15
CA PRO A 35 6.55 -8.57 21.00
C PRO A 35 6.09 -9.99 21.36
N SER A 36 6.34 -10.45 22.59
CA SER A 36 5.86 -11.74 23.07
C SER A 36 4.39 -11.72 23.52
N ASN A 37 3.82 -10.52 23.72
CA ASN A 37 2.46 -10.30 24.17
C ASN A 37 1.83 -9.04 23.52
N PRO A 38 1.57 -9.07 22.21
CA PRO A 38 1.00 -7.93 21.49
C PRO A 38 -0.42 -7.59 21.96
N THR A 39 -0.73 -6.30 22.05
CA THR A 39 -2.05 -5.80 22.46
C THR A 39 -2.78 -5.18 21.28
N LEU A 40 -4.00 -5.65 20.96
CA LEU A 40 -4.82 -5.07 19.89
C LEU A 40 -5.33 -3.68 20.32
N LEU A 41 -5.03 -2.66 19.52
CA LEU A 41 -5.48 -1.27 19.73
C LEU A 41 -6.76 -0.97 18.95
N GLY A 42 -6.89 -1.53 17.75
CA GLY A 42 -8.07 -1.41 16.92
C GLY A 42 -7.89 -2.03 15.54
N ALA A 43 -8.84 -1.79 14.64
CA ALA A 43 -8.81 -2.37 13.30
C ALA A 43 -9.58 -1.51 12.29
N ILE A 44 -9.10 -1.53 11.04
CA ILE A 44 -9.82 -1.04 9.87
C ILE A 44 -10.50 -2.24 9.22
N ASN A 45 -11.83 -2.26 9.26
CA ASN A 45 -12.65 -3.26 8.57
C ASN A 45 -13.64 -2.54 7.65
N ALA A 46 -13.34 -2.54 6.36
CA ALA A 46 -14.08 -1.77 5.38
C ALA A 46 -14.52 -2.66 4.21
N PRO A 47 -15.83 -2.93 4.03
CA PRO A 47 -16.32 -3.88 3.03
C PRO A 47 -15.98 -3.55 1.56
N PHE A 48 -15.58 -2.30 1.29
CA PHE A 48 -15.16 -1.89 -0.05
C PHE A 48 -13.71 -2.28 -0.36
N ILE A 49 -12.89 -2.56 0.66
CA ILE A 49 -11.53 -3.06 0.51
C ILE A 49 -11.60 -4.56 0.29
N ARG A 50 -11.07 -5.02 -0.84
CA ARG A 50 -11.14 -6.42 -1.26
C ARG A 50 -9.93 -7.20 -0.81
N SER A 51 -8.81 -6.50 -0.66
CA SER A 51 -7.57 -7.00 -0.11
C SER A 51 -6.90 -5.93 0.75
N HIS A 52 -6.81 -6.12 2.05
CA HIS A 52 -5.89 -5.40 2.91
C HIS A 52 -4.48 -5.96 2.64
N HIS A 53 -3.84 -5.49 1.58
CA HIS A 53 -2.63 -6.13 1.04
C HIS A 53 -1.34 -5.62 1.68
N SER A 54 -1.17 -4.30 1.74
CA SER A 54 0.01 -3.63 2.29
C SER A 54 -0.36 -2.19 2.65
N GLY A 55 0.54 -1.49 3.32
CA GLY A 55 0.34 -0.08 3.65
C GLY A 55 1.48 0.50 4.46
N TRP A 56 1.47 1.81 4.61
CA TRP A 56 2.48 2.54 5.36
C TRP A 56 1.90 3.81 5.98
N PRO A 57 2.22 4.15 7.24
CA PRO A 57 1.73 5.38 7.85
C PRO A 57 2.59 6.59 7.46
N THR A 58 2.03 7.79 7.64
CA THR A 58 2.79 9.04 7.61
C THR A 58 3.75 9.12 8.79
N ALA A 59 4.83 9.90 8.65
CA ALA A 59 5.89 10.01 9.67
C ALA A 59 5.37 10.57 11.01
N ASP A 60 4.31 11.38 11.00
CA ASP A 60 3.63 11.88 12.20
C ASP A 60 2.69 10.86 12.84
N GLY A 61 2.55 9.67 12.25
CA GLY A 61 1.69 8.59 12.71
C GLY A 61 0.19 8.86 12.56
N ARG A 62 -0.19 9.93 11.85
CA ARG A 62 -1.59 10.37 11.75
C ARG A 62 -2.38 9.63 10.69
N PHE A 63 -1.81 9.35 9.53
CA PHE A 63 -2.54 8.75 8.42
C PHE A 63 -1.95 7.40 8.03
N LEU A 64 -2.79 6.41 7.78
CA LEU A 64 -2.40 5.13 7.16
C LEU A 64 -2.83 5.10 5.69
N PHE A 65 -1.87 4.86 4.81
CA PHE A 65 -2.10 4.57 3.40
C PHE A 65 -2.22 3.05 3.23
N LEU A 66 -3.37 2.58 2.75
CA LEU A 66 -3.73 1.17 2.68
C LEU A 66 -4.07 0.75 1.24
N CYS A 67 -3.30 -0.21 0.71
CA CYS A 67 -3.41 -0.75 -0.65
C CYS A 67 -4.47 -1.86 -0.75
N ASP A 68 -5.32 -1.76 -1.77
CA ASP A 68 -6.22 -2.82 -2.24
C ASP A 68 -5.73 -3.45 -3.55
N GLU A 69 -4.86 -4.44 -3.42
CA GLU A 69 -4.27 -5.17 -4.57
C GLU A 69 -5.32 -5.88 -5.43
N LEU A 70 -6.51 -6.16 -4.88
CA LEU A 70 -7.59 -6.85 -5.58
C LEU A 70 -8.70 -5.91 -6.07
N ALA A 71 -8.52 -4.58 -5.97
CA ALA A 71 -9.48 -3.57 -6.43
C ALA A 71 -9.97 -3.83 -7.88
N ALA A 72 -9.05 -4.17 -8.79
CA ALA A 72 -9.34 -4.32 -10.22
C ALA A 72 -10.02 -5.65 -10.64
N ASN A 73 -10.09 -6.67 -9.77
CA ASN A 73 -10.01 -8.05 -10.26
C ASN A 73 -11.27 -8.74 -10.83
N ARG A 74 -12.46 -8.11 -10.97
CA ARG A 74 -13.66 -8.90 -11.40
C ARG A 74 -14.62 -8.31 -12.43
N GLN A 75 -14.56 -7.02 -12.79
CA GLN A 75 -15.51 -6.44 -13.76
C GLN A 75 -14.95 -5.30 -14.63
N ASN A 76 -13.63 -5.13 -14.76
CA ASN A 76 -13.04 -3.90 -15.34
C ASN A 76 -13.59 -2.62 -14.67
N ARG A 77 -13.85 -2.68 -13.36
CA ARG A 77 -14.18 -1.50 -12.56
C ARG A 77 -12.92 -0.64 -12.52
N ILE A 78 -12.83 0.32 -13.43
CA ILE A 78 -11.72 1.28 -13.51
C ILE A 78 -11.83 2.37 -12.43
N ASP A 79 -12.95 2.41 -11.73
CA ASP A 79 -13.34 3.43 -10.74
C ASP A 79 -13.17 2.98 -9.29
N GLN A 80 -13.00 1.67 -9.03
CA GLN A 80 -12.79 1.15 -7.68
C GLN A 80 -11.44 1.64 -7.12
N PRO A 81 -11.40 2.31 -5.95
CA PRO A 81 -10.16 2.74 -5.33
C PRO A 81 -9.22 1.58 -5.00
N ASP A 82 -7.96 1.73 -5.36
CA ASP A 82 -6.86 0.82 -5.01
C ASP A 82 -6.04 1.35 -3.82
N LEU A 83 -6.25 2.61 -3.43
CA LEU A 83 -5.64 3.19 -2.25
C LEU A 83 -6.71 3.87 -1.38
N SER A 84 -6.65 3.63 -0.08
CA SER A 84 -7.47 4.30 0.92
C SER A 84 -6.60 4.92 2.00
N ILE A 85 -6.99 6.10 2.48
CA ILE A 85 -6.24 6.87 3.47
C ILE A 85 -7.12 7.03 4.71
N TRP A 86 -6.59 6.62 5.85
CA TRP A 86 -7.31 6.59 7.13
C TRP A 86 -6.62 7.49 8.14
N ASP A 87 -7.35 8.40 8.80
CA ASP A 87 -6.88 9.06 10.01
C ASP A 87 -6.88 8.02 11.15
N ILE A 88 -5.70 7.75 11.68
CA ILE A 88 -5.42 6.77 12.74
C ILE A 88 -4.96 7.46 14.03
N SER A 89 -5.21 8.77 14.19
CA SER A 89 -4.91 9.50 15.44
C SER A 89 -5.56 8.88 16.68
N ASP A 90 -6.68 8.18 16.48
CA ASP A 90 -7.30 7.27 17.45
C ASP A 90 -7.35 5.86 16.84
N PHE A 91 -6.42 4.99 17.24
CA PHE A 91 -6.37 3.62 16.75
C PHE A 91 -7.64 2.82 17.02
N SER A 92 -8.41 3.16 18.05
CA SER A 92 -9.65 2.47 18.38
C SER A 92 -10.82 2.85 17.47
N ASN A 93 -10.71 3.97 16.76
CA ASN A 93 -11.70 4.45 15.80
C ASN A 93 -11.05 5.11 14.58
N PRO A 94 -10.39 4.34 13.69
CA PRO A 94 -9.84 4.88 12.45
C PRO A 94 -10.92 5.43 11.52
N GLU A 95 -10.68 6.62 10.95
CA GLU A 95 -11.64 7.31 10.09
C GLU A 95 -11.15 7.39 8.64
N LEU A 96 -11.98 7.02 7.68
CA LEU A 96 -11.63 7.15 6.26
C LEU A 96 -11.65 8.62 5.84
N VAL A 97 -10.52 9.12 5.32
CA VAL A 97 -10.35 10.52 4.90
C VAL A 97 -10.40 10.66 3.39
N ALA A 98 -9.72 9.78 2.67
CA ALA A 98 -9.60 9.86 1.22
C ALA A 98 -9.48 8.49 0.57
N ARG A 99 -9.73 8.47 -0.74
CA ARG A 99 -9.56 7.32 -1.61
C ARG A 99 -8.93 7.78 -2.91
N PHE A 100 -8.08 6.94 -3.46
CA PHE A 100 -7.42 7.19 -4.73
C PHE A 100 -7.51 5.95 -5.62
N THR A 101 -7.53 6.20 -6.93
CA THR A 101 -7.67 5.18 -7.96
C THR A 101 -6.64 5.47 -9.03
N ASP A 102 -5.72 4.52 -9.25
CA ASP A 102 -4.99 4.47 -10.50
C ASP A 102 -5.75 3.60 -11.52
N PRO A 103 -6.23 4.18 -12.63
CA PRO A 103 -7.02 3.41 -13.59
C PRO A 103 -6.17 2.51 -14.50
N SER A 104 -4.85 2.71 -14.54
CA SER A 104 -3.98 2.10 -15.54
C SER A 104 -3.42 0.74 -15.13
N ALA A 105 -3.10 0.57 -13.84
CA ALA A 105 -2.48 -0.64 -13.32
C ALA A 105 -2.96 -0.98 -11.91
N ARG A 106 -2.53 -2.13 -11.41
CA ARG A 106 -2.82 -2.61 -10.06
C ARG A 106 -1.75 -2.11 -9.11
N ILE A 107 -2.14 -1.58 -7.96
CA ILE A 107 -1.22 -1.27 -6.87
C ILE A 107 -0.67 -2.56 -6.25
N HIS A 108 0.60 -2.57 -5.86
CA HIS A 108 1.16 -3.66 -5.06
C HIS A 108 1.68 -3.12 -3.73
N ASN A 109 2.86 -2.51 -3.68
CA ASN A 109 3.43 -2.00 -2.43
C ASN A 109 3.61 -0.49 -2.51
N LEU A 110 3.52 0.17 -1.36
CA LEU A 110 3.89 1.56 -1.21
C LEU A 110 4.70 1.79 0.04
N TYR A 111 5.45 2.89 0.04
CA TYR A 111 6.05 3.48 1.23
C TYR A 111 5.85 4.99 1.22
N ILE A 112 5.55 5.55 2.38
CA ILE A 112 5.47 7.00 2.58
C ILE A 112 6.78 7.49 3.22
N ILE A 113 7.44 8.43 2.56
CA ILE A 113 8.59 9.15 3.09
C ILE A 113 8.33 10.64 2.86
N ASP A 114 8.33 11.40 3.95
CA ASP A 114 7.92 12.80 3.96
C ASP A 114 6.56 12.97 3.26
N ASP A 115 6.49 13.83 2.24
CA ASP A 115 5.29 14.14 1.47
C ASP A 115 5.13 13.25 0.22
N TYR A 116 5.87 12.14 0.10
CA TYR A 116 5.87 11.32 -1.11
C TYR A 116 5.49 9.86 -0.85
N ALA A 117 4.63 9.33 -1.72
CA ALA A 117 4.33 7.91 -1.82
C ALA A 117 5.11 7.27 -2.98
N TYR A 118 5.98 6.33 -2.66
CA TYR A 118 6.75 5.53 -3.62
C TYR A 118 6.05 4.20 -3.82
N VAL A 119 5.59 3.92 -5.05
CA VAL A 119 4.63 2.83 -5.28
C VAL A 119 5.10 1.92 -6.41
N SER A 120 5.02 0.61 -6.18
CA SER A 120 5.11 -0.41 -7.22
C SER A 120 3.71 -0.72 -7.76
N TYR A 121 3.54 -0.53 -9.06
CA TYR A 121 2.25 -0.59 -9.77
C TYR A 121 2.24 -1.67 -10.85
N TYR A 122 2.75 -2.88 -10.58
CA TYR A 122 2.72 -4.01 -11.52
C TYR A 122 3.02 -3.55 -12.98
N ALA A 123 2.04 -3.64 -13.88
CA ALA A 123 2.19 -3.33 -15.30
C ALA A 123 2.39 -1.85 -15.65
N ALA A 124 2.30 -0.91 -14.70
CA ALA A 124 2.70 0.49 -14.91
C ALA A 124 4.08 0.81 -14.30
N GLY A 125 4.75 -0.18 -13.70
CA GLY A 125 6.08 -0.01 -13.16
C GLY A 125 6.12 0.81 -11.86
N PHE A 126 7.02 1.79 -11.82
CA PHE A 126 7.30 2.60 -10.63
C PHE A 126 6.63 3.97 -10.74
N ARG A 127 5.99 4.42 -9.66
CA ARG A 127 5.37 5.74 -9.57
C ARG A 127 5.69 6.43 -8.26
N VAL A 128 5.80 7.75 -8.31
CA VAL A 128 5.93 8.63 -7.15
C VAL A 128 4.78 9.61 -7.15
N PHE A 129 4.07 9.68 -6.04
CA PHE A 129 2.98 10.63 -5.83
C PHE A 129 3.34 11.63 -4.73
N ASP A 130 3.04 12.91 -4.94
CA ASP A 130 2.95 13.91 -3.88
C ASP A 130 1.65 13.67 -3.11
N VAL A 131 1.80 13.48 -1.80
CA VAL A 131 0.74 13.19 -0.83
C VAL A 131 0.77 14.16 0.35
N SER A 132 1.44 15.32 0.21
CA SER A 132 1.46 16.41 1.20
C SER A 132 0.06 16.81 1.67
N GLU A 133 -0.90 16.78 0.74
CA GLU A 133 -2.33 16.90 1.01
C GLU A 133 -3.02 15.56 0.77
N VAL A 134 -3.34 14.81 1.82
CA VAL A 134 -3.91 13.45 1.74
C VAL A 134 -5.22 13.33 0.95
N THR A 135 -5.92 14.44 0.72
CA THR A 135 -7.14 14.51 -0.09
C THR A 135 -6.89 14.86 -1.56
N ASN A 136 -5.65 15.21 -1.92
CA ASN A 136 -5.22 15.61 -3.25
C ASN A 136 -3.88 14.93 -3.61
N ILE A 137 -3.96 13.67 -4.03
CA ILE A 137 -2.80 12.87 -4.44
C ILE A 137 -2.44 13.19 -5.90
N VAL A 138 -1.19 13.56 -6.15
CA VAL A 138 -0.71 14.00 -7.47
C VAL A 138 0.45 13.15 -7.93
N LEU A 139 0.36 12.55 -9.13
CA LEU A 139 1.50 11.86 -9.75
C LEU A 139 2.57 12.88 -10.12
N VAL A 140 3.79 12.72 -9.60
CA VAL A 140 4.92 13.64 -9.83
C VAL A 140 6.08 13.00 -10.59
N ASP A 141 6.20 11.67 -10.56
CA ASP A 141 7.17 10.93 -11.37
C ASP A 141 6.68 9.52 -11.70
N GLU A 142 7.11 8.97 -12.83
CA GLU A 142 6.85 7.58 -13.20
C GLU A 142 7.90 7.00 -14.16
N PHE A 143 8.10 5.68 -14.05
CA PHE A 143 8.87 4.92 -15.02
C PHE A 143 8.24 3.55 -15.25
N ASP A 144 7.87 3.27 -16.49
CA ASP A 144 7.35 1.97 -16.91
C ASP A 144 8.49 0.93 -16.98
N THR A 145 8.55 0.07 -15.96
CA THR A 145 9.51 -1.04 -15.88
C THR A 145 9.08 -2.24 -16.72
N SER A 146 7.85 -2.26 -17.25
CA SER A 146 7.21 -3.41 -17.89
C SER A 146 6.48 -3.06 -19.21
N PRO A 147 7.12 -2.37 -20.18
CA PRO A 147 6.42 -1.78 -21.34
C PRO A 147 5.79 -2.78 -22.32
N SER A 148 5.98 -4.09 -22.12
CA SER A 148 5.39 -5.17 -22.92
C SER A 148 4.01 -5.63 -22.40
N ILE A 149 3.60 -5.19 -21.21
CA ILE A 149 2.33 -5.54 -20.57
C ILE A 149 1.59 -4.28 -20.16
N SER A 150 0.26 -4.34 -20.11
CA SER A 150 -0.55 -3.21 -19.64
C SER A 150 -1.90 -3.70 -19.13
N GLY A 151 -2.50 -2.90 -18.25
CA GLY A 151 -3.88 -3.09 -17.80
C GLY A 151 -4.02 -3.33 -16.30
N ARG A 152 -5.10 -2.80 -15.76
CA ARG A 152 -5.40 -2.75 -14.33
C ARG A 152 -5.53 -4.11 -13.64
N ALA A 153 -5.84 -5.17 -14.38
CA ALA A 153 -6.06 -6.50 -13.81
C ALA A 153 -4.79 -7.40 -13.81
N ILE A 154 -3.67 -6.91 -14.35
CA ILE A 154 -2.43 -7.68 -14.50
C ILE A 154 -1.67 -7.78 -13.15
N PHE A 155 -1.00 -8.92 -12.94
CA PHE A 155 -0.14 -9.23 -11.78
C PHE A 155 1.35 -9.35 -12.15
N GLY A 156 1.70 -8.97 -13.38
CA GLY A 156 3.09 -8.88 -13.85
C GLY A 156 3.59 -7.44 -13.78
N GLY A 157 4.90 -7.28 -13.60
CA GLY A 157 5.62 -6.02 -13.60
C GLY A 157 6.28 -5.68 -12.26
N ALA A 158 6.31 -4.39 -11.91
CA ALA A 158 6.89 -3.94 -10.65
C ALA A 158 6.15 -4.55 -9.44
N PHE A 159 6.87 -5.39 -8.70
CA PHE A 159 6.40 -6.07 -7.51
C PHE A 159 6.88 -5.32 -6.27
N GLY A 160 8.18 -5.13 -6.09
CA GLY A 160 8.73 -4.44 -4.93
C GLY A 160 9.17 -3.02 -5.25
N VAL A 161 9.10 -2.14 -4.25
CA VAL A 161 9.77 -0.84 -4.21
C VAL A 161 10.49 -0.73 -2.86
N TYR A 162 11.66 -0.13 -2.79
CA TYR A 162 12.39 0.10 -1.53
C TYR A 162 13.11 1.45 -1.58
N PRO A 163 12.54 2.50 -0.97
CA PRO A 163 13.08 3.86 -1.02
C PRO A 163 13.96 4.24 0.18
N PHE A 164 14.28 3.32 1.09
CA PHE A 164 15.00 3.63 2.35
C PHE A 164 16.52 3.43 2.28
N ALA A 165 17.10 3.35 1.08
CA ALA A 165 18.53 3.12 0.97
C ALA A 165 19.33 4.30 1.54
N PRO A 166 20.39 4.07 2.35
CA PRO A 166 21.24 5.16 2.85
C PRO A 166 21.90 6.00 1.75
N SER A 167 21.98 5.48 0.52
CA SER A 167 22.48 6.20 -0.64
C SER A 167 21.48 7.20 -1.24
N GLY A 168 20.22 7.19 -0.81
CA GLY A 168 19.11 7.90 -1.46
C GLY A 168 18.60 7.21 -2.73
N ASN A 169 19.08 5.98 -3.03
CA ASN A 169 18.59 5.22 -4.17
C ASN A 169 17.27 4.54 -3.84
N ILE A 170 16.40 4.44 -4.85
CA ILE A 170 15.16 3.69 -4.79
C ILE A 170 15.34 2.42 -5.62
N TYR A 171 15.11 1.26 -5.02
CA TYR A 171 15.21 -0.03 -5.69
C TYR A 171 13.82 -0.53 -6.06
N VAL A 172 13.62 -0.92 -7.32
CA VAL A 172 12.34 -1.47 -7.79
C VAL A 172 12.59 -2.84 -8.40
N SER A 173 11.94 -3.86 -7.88
CA SER A 173 12.00 -5.22 -8.42
C SER A 173 10.80 -5.48 -9.32
N ASP A 174 11.08 -5.84 -10.56
CA ASP A 174 10.11 -6.22 -11.58
C ASP A 174 10.20 -7.73 -11.83
N THR A 175 9.06 -8.41 -11.84
CA THR A 175 9.01 -9.88 -11.95
C THR A 175 9.45 -10.41 -13.32
N GLU A 176 9.47 -9.57 -14.34
CA GLU A 176 9.81 -9.93 -15.72
C GLU A 176 11.12 -9.29 -16.18
N ASN A 177 11.42 -8.08 -15.71
CA ASN A 177 12.51 -7.24 -16.24
C ASN A 177 13.67 -7.02 -15.24
N GLY A 178 13.57 -7.53 -14.02
CA GLY A 178 14.67 -7.53 -13.04
C GLY A 178 14.70 -6.31 -12.13
N LEU A 179 15.89 -5.82 -11.78
CA LEU A 179 16.09 -4.74 -10.81
C LEU A 179 16.32 -3.40 -11.52
N PHE A 180 15.56 -2.39 -11.11
CA PHE A 180 15.73 -0.99 -11.50
C PHE A 180 16.19 -0.16 -10.29
N ILE A 181 17.01 0.86 -10.55
CA ILE A 181 17.56 1.75 -9.52
C ILE A 181 17.29 3.18 -9.95
N PHE A 182 16.61 3.94 -9.10
CA PHE A 182 16.25 5.33 -9.31
C PHE A 182 16.83 6.23 -8.22
N ALA A 183 16.74 7.54 -8.45
CA ALA A 183 16.92 8.59 -7.46
C ALA A 183 15.81 9.63 -7.68
N PHE A 184 15.31 10.24 -6.62
CA PHE A 184 14.23 11.23 -6.62
C PHE A 184 14.63 12.40 -5.72
#